data_AF-A0A2G6I8F7-F1
#
_entry.id   AF-A0A2G6I8F7-F1
#
_cell.length_a   1.000
_cell.length_b   1.000
_cell.length_c   1.000
_cell.angle_alpha   90.00
_cell.angle_beta   90.00
_cell.angle_gamma   90.00
#
_symmetry.space_group_name_H-M   'P 1'
#
loop_
_entity.id
_entity.type
_entity.pdbx_description
1 polymer ?
#
loop_
_entity_poly.entity_id
_entity_poly.type
_entity_poly.pdbx_seq_one_letter_code
_entity_poly.pdbx_strand_id
1 'polypeptide(L)' 'MAHENLLADVATLLEDIVARPEDRMTLHGQLSRKVAEMRKLGLPVRAELLQYEDDPEDDADDDFDNMPI' A
#
# COMPACT_ATOMS: atom_id res chain seq x y z
N MET A 1 -10.47 -18.21 -8.79
CA MET A 1 -9.47 -17.91 -9.83
C MET A 1 -9.11 -16.41 -9.88
N ALA A 2 -9.90 -15.52 -10.50
CA ALA A 2 -9.49 -14.10 -10.65
C ALA A 2 -9.31 -13.35 -9.31
N HIS A 3 -10.22 -13.57 -8.35
CA HIS A 3 -10.15 -12.97 -7.01
C HIS A 3 -8.95 -13.48 -6.19
N GLU A 4 -8.69 -14.79 -6.22
CA GLU A 4 -7.57 -15.40 -5.49
C GLU A 4 -6.22 -14.94 -6.03
N ASN A 5 -6.12 -14.74 -7.34
CA ASN A 5 -4.92 -14.18 -7.96
C ASN A 5 -4.67 -12.73 -7.51
N LEU A 6 -5.72 -11.91 -7.44
CA LEU A 6 -5.60 -10.53 -6.94
C LEU A 6 -5.11 -10.50 -5.48
N LEU A 7 -5.62 -11.39 -4.63
CA LEU A 7 -5.18 -11.50 -3.24
C LEU A 7 -3.72 -11.99 -3.12
N ALA A 8 -3.31 -12.96 -3.94
CA ALA A 8 -1.94 -13.45 -3.98
C ALA A 8 -0.96 -12.38 -4.42
N ASP A 9 -1.34 -11.59 -5.42
CA ASP A 9 -0.53 -10.48 -5.91
C ASP A 9 -0.39 -9.36 -4.85
N VAL A 10 -1.47 -9.05 -4.13
CA VAL A 10 -1.43 -8.09 -3.01
C VAL A 10 -0.52 -8.60 -1.89
N ALA A 11 -0.58 -9.88 -1.54
CA ALA A 11 0.31 -10.48 -0.55
C ALA A 11 1.78 -10.39 -0.98
N THR A 12 2.06 -10.67 -2.25
CA THR A 12 3.41 -10.56 -2.82
C THR A 12 3.93 -9.12 -2.74
N LEU A 13 3.09 -8.13 -3.07
CA LEU A 13 3.47 -6.72 -2.98
C LEU A 13 3.79 -6.29 -1.54
N LEU A 14 3.05 -6.80 -0.55
CA LEU A 14 3.34 -6.53 0.86
C LEU A 14 4.68 -7.13 1.29
N GLU A 15 5.00 -8.35 0.86
CA GLU A 15 6.30 -8.97 1.12
C GLU A 15 7.44 -8.20 0.46
N ASP A 16 7.24 -7.76 -0.80
CA ASP A 16 8.23 -6.97 -1.54
C ASP A 16 8.48 -5.60 -0.88
N ILE A 17 7.45 -4.95 -0.33
CA ILE A 17 7.60 -3.67 0.40
C ILE A 17 8.51 -3.85 1.62
N VAL A 18 8.39 -4.98 2.32
CA VAL A 18 9.23 -5.30 3.48
C VAL A 18 10.65 -5.70 3.04
N ALA A 19 10.76 -6.44 1.94
CA ALA A 19 12.04 -6.94 1.44
C ALA A 19 12.89 -5.87 0.74
N ARG A 20 12.24 -4.86 0.14
CA ARG A 20 12.86 -3.80 -0.67
C ARG A 20 12.37 -2.42 -0.25
N PRO A 21 12.76 -1.94 0.94
CA PRO A 21 12.36 -0.62 1.42
C PRO A 21 12.78 0.53 0.49
N GLU A 22 13.84 0.35 -0.31
CA GLU A 22 14.28 1.29 -1.34
C GLU A 22 13.24 1.49 -2.46
N ASP A 23 12.44 0.46 -2.74
CA ASP A 23 11.39 0.49 -3.76
C ASP A 23 10.01 0.81 -3.17
N ARG A 24 9.93 1.17 -1.88
CA ARG A 24 8.68 1.37 -1.13
C ARG A 24 7.71 2.28 -1.87
N MET A 25 8.15 3.43 -2.38
CA MET A 25 7.27 4.37 -3.08
C MET A 25 6.64 3.76 -4.33
N THR A 26 7.44 3.03 -5.13
CA THR A 26 6.97 2.36 -6.35
C THR A 26 6.01 1.21 -6.02
N LEU A 27 6.37 0.37 -5.04
CA LEU A 27 5.57 -0.78 -4.63
C LEU A 27 4.27 -0.37 -3.94
N HIS A 28 4.29 0.68 -3.13
CA HIS A 28 3.11 1.28 -2.52
C HIS A 28 2.15 1.81 -3.60
N GLY A 29 2.66 2.51 -4.62
CA GLY A 29 1.84 2.96 -5.75
C GLY A 29 1.24 1.83 -6.58
N GLN A 30 1.91 0.68 -6.67
CA GLN A 30 1.36 -0.53 -7.31
C GLN A 30 0.28 -1.18 -6.45
N LEU A 31 0.50 -1.27 -5.14
CA LEU A 31 -0.45 -1.80 -4.17
C LEU A 31 -1.73 -0.96 -4.13
N SER A 32 -1.59 0.36 -4.05
CA SER A 32 -2.70 1.33 -4.09
C SER A 32 -3.64 1.10 -5.28
N ARG A 33 -3.08 1.01 -6.49
CA ARG A 33 -3.87 0.75 -7.72
C ARG A 33 -4.62 -0.58 -7.65
N LYS A 34 -3.99 -1.60 -7.08
CA LYS A 34 -4.57 -2.94 -6.99
C LYS A 34 -5.70 -3.00 -5.98
N VAL A 35 -5.56 -2.31 -4.86
CA VAL A 35 -6.62 -2.13 -3.86
C VAL A 35 -7.81 -1.38 -4.46
N ALA A 36 -7.55 -0.29 -5.19
CA ALA A 36 -8.60 0.48 -5.88
C ALA A 36 -9.32 -0.37 -6.95
N GLU A 37 -8.60 -1.23 -7.67
CA GLU A 37 -9.19 -2.18 -8.62
C GLU A 37 -10.10 -3.19 -7.91
N MET A 38 -9.65 -3.78 -6.79
CA MET A 38 -10.46 -4.68 -5.98
C MET A 38 -11.76 -4.01 -5.52
N ARG A 39 -11.69 -2.75 -5.06
CA ARG A 39 -12.89 -1.98 -4.68
C ARG A 39 -13.83 -1.74 -5.87
N LYS A 40 -13.30 -1.37 -7.04
CA LYS A 40 -14.10 -1.19 -8.27
C LYS A 40 -14.83 -2.47 -8.67
N LEU A 41 -14.21 -3.63 -8.44
CA LEU A 41 -14.80 -4.94 -8.71
C LEU A 41 -15.77 -5.40 -7.61
N GLY A 42 -15.99 -4.61 -6.55
CA GLY A 42 -16.84 -4.96 -5.42
C GLY A 42 -16.26 -6.08 -4.55
N LEU A 43 -14.95 -6.32 -4.63
CA LEU A 43 -14.27 -7.35 -3.87
C LEU A 43 -14.00 -6.86 -2.44
N PRO A 44 -14.02 -7.76 -1.44
CA PRO A 44 -13.69 -7.40 -0.07
C PRO A 44 -12.23 -6.99 0.02
N VAL A 45 -12.00 -5.77 0.51
CA VAL A 45 -10.66 -5.24 0.82
C VAL A 45 -10.48 -5.22 2.34
N ARG A 46 -9.35 -5.74 2.82
CA ARG A 46 -9.03 -5.72 4.26
C ARG A 46 -8.80 -4.27 4.70
N ALA A 47 -9.27 -3.91 5.89
CA ALA A 47 -9.12 -2.55 6.41
C ALA A 47 -7.65 -2.10 6.47
N GLU A 48 -6.75 -3.04 6.77
CA GLU A 48 -5.28 -2.87 6.78
C GLU A 48 -4.72 -2.39 5.44
N LEU A 49 -5.39 -2.68 4.32
CA LEU A 49 -4.95 -2.31 2.97
C LEU A 49 -5.42 -0.91 2.58
N LEU A 50 -6.40 -0.34 3.30
CA LEU A 50 -6.94 0.98 2.99
C LEU A 50 -5.92 2.08 3.25
N GLN A 51 -4.98 1.87 4.18
CA GLN A 51 -3.87 2.80 4.43
C GLN A 51 -2.95 3.00 3.22
N TYR A 52 -3.04 2.12 2.21
CA TYR A 52 -2.26 2.23 0.98
C TYR A 52 -3.03 2.93 -0.17
N GLU A 53 -4.32 3.26 0.02
CA GLU A 53 -5.06 4.10 -0.93
C GLU A 53 -4.78 5.59 -0.72
N ASP A 54 -4.41 5.99 0.50
CA ASP A 54 -3.97 7.34 0.80
C ASP A 54 -2.50 7.54 0.38
N ASP A 55 -2.22 8.70 -0.22
CA ASP A 55 -0.92 9.01 -0.82
C ASP A 55 0.17 9.02 0.29
N PRO A 56 1.31 8.32 0.11
CA PRO A 56 2.40 8.35 1.09
C PRO A 56 3.06 9.72 1.27
N GLU A 57 2.63 10.77 0.56
CA GLU A 57 3.11 12.14 0.74
C GLU A 57 2.70 12.79 2.07
N ASP A 58 1.68 12.29 2.78
CA ASP A 58 1.17 12.94 4.01
C ASP A 58 1.83 12.44 5.32
N ASP A 59 2.60 11.34 5.27
CA ASP A 59 3.27 10.74 6.45
C ASP A 59 4.78 11.06 6.54
N ALA A 60 5.32 11.87 5.62
CA ALA A 60 6.73 12.28 5.64
C ALA A 60 7.00 13.57 6.45
N ASP A 61 5.96 14.24 6.94
CA ASP A 61 6.07 15.56 7.57
C ASP A 61 6.07 15.54 9.13
N ASP A 62 5.81 14.40 9.78
CA ASP A 62 5.67 14.36 11.26
C ASP A 62 6.89 13.86 12.05
N ASP A 63 7.95 13.36 11.40
CA ASP A 63 9.15 12.83 12.10
C ASP A 63 10.24 13.89 12.38
N PHE A 64 10.12 15.12 11.85
CA PHE A 64 11.12 16.19 12.06
C PHE A 64 10.66 17.35 12.95
N ASP A 65 9.42 17.36 13.44
CA ASP A 65 8.84 18.52 14.15
C ASP A 65 9.15 18.56 15.66
N ASN A 66 10.03 17.69 16.17
CA ASN A 66 10.44 17.65 17.58
C ASN A 66 11.95 17.85 17.83
N MET A 67 12.62 18.68 17.01
CA MET A 67 13.94 19.17 17.37
C MET A 67 13.81 20.52 18.12
N PRO A 68 14.03 20.58 19.45
CA PRO A 68 13.98 21.85 20.17
C PRO A 68 15.16 22.73 19.73
N ILE A 69 14.87 23.97 19.32
CA ILE A 69 15.87 25.04 19.14
C ILE A 69 16.34 25.59 20.50
#